data_AF-A0AAE9SQM4-F1
#
_entry.id   AF-A0AAE9SQM4-F1
#
_cell.length_a   1.000
_cell.length_b   1.000
_cell.length_c   1.000
_cell.angle_alpha   90.00
_cell.angle_beta   90.00
_cell.angle_gamma   90.00
#
_symmetry.space_group_name_H-M   'P 1'
#
loop_
_entity.id
_entity.type
_entity.pdbx_description
1 polymer ?
#
loop_
_entity_poly.entity_id
_entity_poly.type
_entity_poly.pdbx_seq_one_letter_code
_entity_poly.pdbx_strand_id
1 'polypeptide(L)'
;MSNLDVLLKQAVDASLQQTSASKQLSDDVKGKMGQVNATVAAKVKQLDAWKESATADKMKGVARYKHIIDLTGISSDYFFPVWWRMPSNEHGGAEIDITRGYARDRNLKPFGEGVTHLAGLLLQLEGNDCGWGGEGKYLQIRRISQTYRETVRKIGFRMSCIARPVDGSKPMYAGYKSGDVVGCSSQSGCYLRGGLTYIVKKNWKGDIHFSKEVGETEMTRYSGTSGEIKWMAKAYALNDPFLGERYAETRNAYQHTNKDLYEPKS
;
A
#
# COMPACT_ATOMS: atom_id res chain seq x y z
N MET A 1 29.55 60.32 -64.81
CA MET A 1 29.23 60.03 -63.38
C MET A 1 30.45 60.40 -62.57
N SER A 2 30.27 61.16 -61.49
CA SER A 2 31.34 61.48 -60.55
C SER A 2 31.66 60.25 -59.68
N ASN A 3 32.86 60.17 -59.10
CA ASN A 3 33.21 59.10 -58.13
C ASN A 3 32.22 59.03 -56.95
N LEU A 4 31.62 60.17 -56.60
CA LEU A 4 30.61 60.26 -55.54
C LEU A 4 29.32 59.51 -55.92
N ASP A 5 28.89 59.60 -57.19
CA ASP A 5 27.68 58.93 -57.69
C ASP A 5 27.84 57.40 -57.69
N VAL A 6 29.05 56.91 -57.98
CA VAL A 6 29.38 55.48 -57.98
C VAL A 6 29.35 54.91 -56.55
N LEU A 7 29.96 55.61 -55.60
CA LEU A 7 29.96 55.22 -54.19
C LEU A 7 28.54 55.26 -53.59
N LEU A 8 27.75 56.28 -53.94
CA LEU A 8 26.37 56.40 -53.47
C LEU A 8 25.50 55.25 -53.99
N LYS A 9 25.66 54.88 -55.27
CA LYS A 9 24.96 53.74 -55.85
C LYS A 9 25.34 52.41 -55.19
N GLN A 10 26.63 52.18 -54.95
CA GLN A 10 27.10 50.99 -54.24
C GLN A 10 26.55 50.89 -52.81
N ALA A 11 26.47 52.01 -52.10
CA ALA A 11 25.90 52.05 -50.75
C ALA A 11 24.39 51.76 -50.74
N VAL A 12 23.65 52.30 -51.72
CA VAL A 12 22.21 52.03 -51.89
C VAL A 12 21.97 50.55 -52.24
N ASP A 13 22.74 50.00 -53.17
CA ASP A 13 22.63 48.59 -53.58
C ASP A 13 22.94 47.65 -52.39
N ALA A 14 23.97 47.96 -51.60
CA ALA A 14 24.30 47.20 -50.39
C ALA A 14 23.18 47.28 -49.33
N SER A 15 22.58 48.46 -49.13
CA SER A 15 21.46 48.65 -48.19
C SER A 15 20.21 47.86 -48.62
N LEU A 16 19.90 47.84 -49.92
CA LEU A 16 18.80 47.06 -50.50
C LEU A 16 19.03 45.55 -50.35
N GLN A 17 20.26 45.08 -50.59
CA GLN A 17 20.65 43.69 -50.38
C GLN A 17 20.54 43.29 -48.90
N GLN A 18 21.03 44.12 -47.98
CA GLN A 18 20.92 43.88 -46.54
C GLN A 18 19.46 43.82 -46.07
N THR A 19 18.61 44.70 -46.58
CA THR A 19 17.16 44.73 -46.27
C THR A 19 16.49 43.45 -46.76
N SER A 20 16.82 43.00 -47.97
CA SER A 20 16.30 41.77 -48.56
C SER A 20 16.73 40.53 -47.77
N ALA A 21 18.02 40.45 -47.40
CA ALA A 21 18.55 39.37 -46.57
C ALA A 21 17.92 39.35 -45.16
N SER A 22 17.70 40.53 -44.56
CA SER A 22 17.04 40.65 -43.26
C SER A 22 15.58 40.19 -43.30
N LYS A 23 14.87 40.51 -44.38
CA LYS A 23 13.50 40.03 -44.60
C LYS A 23 13.45 38.52 -44.75
N GLN A 24 14.35 37.95 -45.57
CA GLN A 24 14.44 36.51 -45.78
C GLN A 24 14.76 35.76 -44.48
N LEU A 25 15.71 36.27 -43.69
CA LEU A 25 16.01 35.71 -42.37
C LEU A 25 14.81 35.78 -41.42
N SER A 26 14.06 36.87 -41.43
CA SER A 26 12.85 37.02 -40.59
C SER A 26 11.77 36.02 -40.97
N ASP A 27 11.56 35.80 -42.27
CA ASP A 27 10.59 34.82 -42.77
C ASP A 27 11.04 33.38 -42.46
N ASP A 28 12.32 33.07 -42.60
CA ASP A 28 12.90 31.78 -42.20
C ASP A 28 12.75 31.51 -40.69
N VAL A 29 12.99 32.52 -39.85
CA VAL A 29 12.83 32.42 -38.39
C VAL A 29 11.36 32.16 -38.03
N LYS A 30 10.41 32.87 -38.67
CA LYS A 30 8.97 32.61 -38.48
C LYS A 30 8.59 31.19 -38.88
N GLY A 31 9.09 30.71 -40.02
CA GLY A 31 8.86 29.35 -40.50
C GLY A 31 9.38 28.30 -39.50
N LYS A 32 10.62 28.45 -39.03
CA LYS A 32 11.22 27.55 -38.03
C LYS A 32 10.49 27.61 -36.70
N MET A 33 10.07 28.78 -36.23
CA MET A 33 9.25 28.91 -35.03
C MET A 33 7.92 28.16 -35.16
N GLY A 34 7.27 28.24 -36.32
CA GLY A 34 6.05 27.48 -36.61
C GLY A 34 6.27 25.96 -36.51
N GLN A 35 7.37 25.45 -37.10
CA GLN A 35 7.73 24.03 -37.03
C GLN A 35 8.05 23.57 -35.61
N VAL A 36 8.79 24.38 -34.85
CA VAL A 36 9.10 24.09 -33.43
C VAL A 36 7.81 24.03 -32.62
N ASN A 37 6.92 25.01 -32.77
CA ASN A 37 5.65 25.04 -32.05
C ASN A 37 4.78 23.82 -32.37
N ALA A 38 4.69 23.44 -33.64
CA ALA A 38 3.95 22.23 -34.06
C ALA A 38 4.56 20.95 -33.46
N THR A 39 5.89 20.84 -33.47
CA THR A 39 6.61 19.70 -32.91
C THR A 39 6.41 19.61 -31.39
N VAL A 40 6.53 20.73 -30.68
CA VAL A 40 6.30 20.79 -29.23
C VAL A 40 4.86 20.40 -28.91
N ALA A 41 3.87 20.95 -29.61
CA ALA A 41 2.46 20.59 -29.39
C ALA A 41 2.18 19.10 -29.63
N ALA A 42 2.76 18.51 -30.67
CA ALA A 42 2.64 17.08 -30.94
C ALA A 42 3.30 16.23 -29.84
N LYS A 43 4.48 16.63 -29.36
CA LYS A 43 5.20 15.94 -28.28
C LYS A 43 4.49 16.05 -26.93
N VAL A 44 3.88 17.20 -26.63
CA VAL A 44 3.03 17.38 -25.45
C VAL A 44 1.84 16.43 -25.50
N LYS A 45 1.12 16.35 -26.62
CA LYS A 45 0.02 15.39 -26.80
C LYS A 45 0.47 13.93 -26.63
N GLN A 46 1.61 13.56 -27.20
CA GLN A 46 2.19 12.22 -27.03
C GLN A 46 2.52 11.92 -25.55
N LEU A 47 3.08 12.90 -24.84
CA LEU A 47 3.40 12.76 -23.43
C LEU A 47 2.14 12.61 -22.57
N ASP A 48 1.11 13.39 -22.81
CA ASP A 48 -0.14 13.33 -22.03
C ASP A 48 -0.88 12.01 -22.28
N ALA A 49 -0.97 11.56 -23.53
CA ALA A 49 -1.50 10.22 -23.86
C ALA A 49 -0.67 9.09 -23.20
N TRP A 50 0.66 9.23 -23.17
CA TRP A 50 1.52 8.29 -22.47
C TRP A 50 1.22 8.26 -20.96
N LYS A 51 1.14 9.42 -20.30
CA LYS A 51 0.83 9.53 -18.86
C LYS A 51 -0.51 8.88 -18.50
N GLU A 52 -1.54 9.10 -19.31
CA GLU A 52 -2.86 8.49 -19.10
C GLU A 52 -2.83 6.97 -19.25
N SER A 53 -2.00 6.48 -20.17
CA SER A 53 -1.88 5.05 -20.45
C SER A 53 -0.84 4.32 -19.58
N ALA A 54 0.00 5.07 -18.87
CA ALA A 54 1.13 4.58 -18.09
C ALA A 54 0.64 3.86 -16.83
N THR A 55 0.85 2.56 -16.82
CA THR A 55 0.44 1.63 -15.77
C THR A 55 1.66 0.77 -15.40
N ALA A 56 1.73 0.31 -14.14
CA ALA A 56 2.92 -0.36 -13.62
C ALA A 56 3.29 -1.64 -14.40
N ASP A 57 2.29 -2.34 -14.92
CA ASP A 57 2.39 -3.48 -15.84
C ASP A 57 3.10 -3.11 -17.17
N LYS A 58 2.78 -1.96 -17.77
CA LYS A 58 3.48 -1.47 -18.98
C LYS A 58 4.93 -1.05 -18.74
N MET A 59 5.28 -0.76 -17.48
CA MET A 59 6.63 -0.36 -17.08
C MET A 59 7.49 -1.53 -16.58
N LYS A 60 6.99 -2.79 -16.64
CA LYS A 60 7.63 -3.97 -16.01
C LYS A 60 7.95 -3.75 -14.52
N GLY A 61 7.21 -2.85 -13.86
CA GLY A 61 7.37 -2.54 -12.45
C GLY A 61 6.40 -3.33 -11.59
N VAL A 62 6.76 -3.54 -10.32
CA VAL A 62 5.83 -4.12 -9.34
C VAL A 62 4.87 -3.03 -8.87
N ALA A 63 3.57 -3.19 -9.13
CA ALA A 63 2.55 -2.26 -8.67
C ALA A 63 2.59 -2.11 -7.14
N ARG A 64 2.34 -0.91 -6.61
CA ARG A 64 2.27 -0.64 -5.17
C ARG A 64 0.95 0.06 -4.84
N TYR A 65 0.07 -0.64 -4.14
CA TYR A 65 -1.23 -0.14 -3.71
C TYR A 65 -1.12 0.35 -2.27
N LYS A 66 -1.66 1.56 -2.00
CA LYS A 66 -1.64 2.19 -0.69
C LYS A 66 -3.05 2.21 -0.09
N HIS A 67 -3.19 1.74 1.14
CA HIS A 67 -4.39 1.88 1.95
C HIS A 67 -4.07 2.59 3.26
N ILE A 68 -5.03 3.34 3.79
CA ILE A 68 -4.94 3.98 5.09
C ILE A 68 -5.92 3.27 6.00
N ILE A 69 -5.41 2.74 7.12
CA ILE A 69 -6.23 2.26 8.22
C ILE A 69 -6.23 3.38 9.25
N ASP A 70 -7.34 4.08 9.35
CA ASP A 70 -7.55 5.10 10.38
C ASP A 70 -8.23 4.43 11.57
N LEU A 71 -7.52 4.26 12.69
CA LEU A 71 -8.09 3.87 13.98
C LEU A 71 -8.03 5.05 14.97
N THR A 72 -7.99 6.29 14.50
CA THR A 72 -8.10 7.47 15.37
C THR A 72 -9.55 7.65 15.83
N GLY A 73 -9.74 8.43 16.90
CA GLY A 73 -11.05 8.71 17.50
C GLY A 73 -11.63 7.57 18.36
N ILE A 74 -10.92 6.45 18.48
CA ILE A 74 -11.28 5.31 19.35
C ILE A 74 -10.17 5.04 20.37
N SER A 75 -10.48 4.25 21.40
CA SER A 75 -9.57 4.00 22.52
C SER A 75 -8.23 3.39 22.08
N SER A 76 -7.14 3.91 22.63
CA SER A 76 -5.80 3.38 22.45
C SER A 76 -5.44 2.26 23.45
N ASP A 77 -6.43 1.84 24.26
CA ASP A 77 -6.33 0.70 25.18
C ASP A 77 -6.89 -0.60 24.58
N TYR A 78 -7.19 -0.60 23.28
CA TYR A 78 -7.67 -1.74 22.54
C TYR A 78 -6.84 -2.00 21.29
N PHE A 79 -6.81 -3.26 20.87
CA PHE A 79 -6.38 -3.68 19.56
C PHE A 79 -7.59 -4.09 18.72
N PHE A 80 -7.66 -3.55 17.50
CA PHE A 80 -8.75 -3.68 16.56
C PHE A 80 -8.39 -4.60 15.40
N PRO A 81 -9.33 -5.42 14.92
CA PRO A 81 -9.06 -6.40 13.88
C PRO A 81 -8.81 -5.74 12.52
N VAL A 82 -7.79 -6.26 11.82
CA VAL A 82 -7.45 -5.91 10.43
C VAL A 82 -7.23 -7.20 9.66
N TRP A 83 -7.89 -7.36 8.51
CA TRP A 83 -7.84 -8.59 7.73
C TRP A 83 -7.76 -8.35 6.23
N TRP A 84 -7.21 -9.34 5.54
CA TRP A 84 -6.99 -9.30 4.11
C TRP A 84 -6.86 -10.71 3.53
N ARG A 85 -7.04 -10.81 2.21
CA ARG A 85 -6.79 -12.02 1.44
C ARG A 85 -5.58 -11.82 0.55
N MET A 86 -4.57 -12.68 0.72
CA MET A 86 -3.44 -12.74 -0.20
C MET A 86 -3.87 -13.40 -1.52
N PRO A 87 -3.26 -13.02 -2.66
CA PRO A 87 -3.51 -13.67 -3.95
C PRO A 87 -2.93 -15.10 -3.96
N SER A 88 -3.39 -15.93 -4.89
CA SER A 88 -2.90 -17.32 -5.06
C SER A 88 -1.40 -17.38 -5.39
N ASN A 89 -0.84 -18.58 -5.35
CA ASN A 89 0.56 -18.81 -5.68
C ASN A 89 0.97 -18.37 -7.10
N GLU A 90 0.03 -18.32 -8.04
CA GLU A 90 0.26 -17.82 -9.41
C GLU A 90 0.66 -16.33 -9.45
N HIS A 91 0.45 -15.59 -8.37
CA HIS A 91 0.94 -14.22 -8.26
C HIS A 91 2.47 -14.13 -8.14
N GLY A 92 3.15 -15.21 -7.74
CA GLY A 92 4.61 -15.23 -7.62
C GLY A 92 5.18 -14.52 -6.38
N GLY A 93 4.36 -14.29 -5.36
CA GLY A 93 4.76 -13.72 -4.06
C GLY A 93 4.04 -12.41 -3.69
N ALA A 94 3.35 -12.40 -2.56
CA ALA A 94 2.61 -11.22 -2.09
C ALA A 94 3.31 -10.57 -0.89
N GLU A 95 3.50 -9.26 -0.96
CA GLU A 95 4.15 -8.45 0.08
C GLU A 95 3.18 -7.41 0.64
N ILE A 96 3.10 -7.30 1.96
CA ILE A 96 2.35 -6.26 2.67
C ILE A 96 3.19 -5.63 3.78
N ASP A 97 3.32 -4.31 3.69
CA ASP A 97 3.94 -3.49 4.72
C ASP A 97 2.86 -2.71 5.47
N ILE A 98 2.82 -2.82 6.80
CA ILE A 98 1.99 -1.99 7.68
C ILE A 98 2.93 -1.10 8.49
N THR A 99 2.80 0.21 8.33
CA THR A 99 3.78 1.18 8.84
C THR A 99 3.14 2.39 9.47
N ARG A 100 3.82 2.96 10.47
CA ARG A 100 3.55 4.32 10.94
C ARG A 100 4.79 4.94 11.59
N GLY A 101 4.94 6.25 11.41
CA GLY A 101 5.95 7.04 12.11
C GLY A 101 5.52 7.34 13.55
N TYR A 102 6.47 7.39 14.48
CA TYR A 102 6.18 7.45 15.92
C TYR A 102 5.41 8.71 16.36
N ALA A 103 5.55 9.83 15.64
CA ALA A 103 4.91 11.11 15.98
C ALA A 103 3.60 11.37 15.20
N ARG A 104 3.20 10.45 14.32
CA ARG A 104 1.95 10.57 13.56
C ARG A 104 0.76 10.57 14.53
N ASP A 105 -0.22 11.44 14.27
CA ASP A 105 -1.43 11.66 15.09
C ASP A 105 -1.19 12.37 16.43
N ARG A 106 0.00 12.94 16.69
CA ARG A 106 0.31 13.59 17.99
C ARG A 106 -0.61 14.75 18.33
N ASN A 107 -1.13 15.44 17.31
CA ASN A 107 -2.09 16.53 17.46
C ASN A 107 -3.46 16.04 17.96
N LEU A 108 -3.77 14.75 17.80
CA LEU A 108 -5.01 14.13 18.27
C LEU A 108 -4.89 13.62 19.71
N LYS A 109 -3.68 13.67 20.29
CA LYS A 109 -3.40 13.35 21.70
C LYS A 109 -3.96 11.98 22.13
N PRO A 110 -3.73 10.89 21.36
CA PRO A 110 -4.33 9.58 21.64
C PRO A 110 -3.81 8.90 22.92
N PHE A 111 -2.78 9.47 23.54
CA PHE A 111 -2.19 9.02 24.80
C PHE A 111 -2.15 10.14 25.86
N GLY A 112 -2.97 11.18 25.68
CA GLY A 112 -3.03 12.33 26.59
C GLY A 112 -2.18 13.52 26.15
N GLU A 113 -2.37 14.63 26.85
CA GLU A 113 -1.66 15.90 26.63
C GLU A 113 -0.15 15.74 26.84
N GLY A 114 0.63 16.47 26.03
CA GLY A 114 2.10 16.50 26.15
C GLY A 114 2.85 15.26 25.64
N VAL A 115 2.16 14.17 25.26
CA VAL A 115 2.81 12.99 24.71
C VAL A 115 3.10 13.19 23.21
N THR A 116 4.38 13.32 22.85
CA THR A 116 4.82 13.60 21.47
C THR A 116 5.38 12.39 20.73
N HIS A 117 5.95 11.42 21.45
CA HIS A 117 6.36 10.12 20.94
C HIS A 117 5.25 9.10 21.22
N LEU A 118 4.45 8.78 20.20
CA LEU A 118 3.26 7.94 20.33
C LEU A 118 3.61 6.46 20.17
N ALA A 119 3.85 6.00 18.94
CA ALA A 119 4.21 4.61 18.65
C ALA A 119 4.72 4.43 17.22
N GLY A 120 5.89 3.83 17.00
CA GLY A 120 6.39 3.51 15.65
C GLY A 120 6.08 2.06 15.28
N LEU A 121 5.76 1.81 14.01
CA LEU A 121 5.63 0.45 13.46
C LEU A 121 6.34 0.34 12.11
N LEU A 122 7.18 -0.68 11.99
CA LEU A 122 7.57 -1.29 10.73
C LEU A 122 7.21 -2.77 10.80
N LEU A 123 6.10 -3.15 10.16
CA LEU A 123 5.73 -4.55 9.94
C LEU A 123 5.83 -4.84 8.45
N GLN A 124 6.61 -5.85 8.10
CA GLN A 124 6.74 -6.34 6.73
C GLN A 124 6.41 -7.83 6.70
N LEU A 125 5.41 -8.18 5.90
CA LEU A 125 4.95 -9.56 5.74
C LEU A 125 5.09 -9.98 4.28
N GLU A 126 5.35 -11.26 4.10
CA GLU A 126 5.35 -11.93 2.80
C GLU A 126 4.51 -13.20 2.92
N GLY A 127 3.78 -13.55 1.87
CA GLY A 127 2.91 -14.72 1.90
C GLY A 127 2.21 -14.95 0.58
N ASN A 128 1.30 -15.91 0.60
CA ASN A 128 0.39 -16.18 -0.49
C ASN A 128 -0.84 -16.98 -0.03
N ASP A 129 -1.91 -16.84 -0.81
CA ASP A 129 -3.18 -17.55 -0.68
C ASP A 129 -3.84 -17.41 0.71
N CYS A 130 -4.74 -18.32 1.03
CA CYS A 130 -5.47 -18.38 2.29
C CYS A 130 -5.51 -19.82 2.80
N GLY A 131 -6.01 -20.00 4.03
CA GLY A 131 -6.12 -21.31 4.67
C GLY A 131 -6.86 -22.35 3.81
N TRP A 132 -7.83 -21.93 3.01
CA TRP A 132 -8.65 -22.74 2.11
C TRP A 132 -8.12 -22.93 0.69
N GLY A 133 -7.00 -22.32 0.32
CA GLY A 133 -6.40 -22.53 -1.00
C GLY A 133 -6.03 -23.98 -1.28
N GLY A 134 -5.59 -24.29 -2.50
CA GLY A 134 -5.03 -25.62 -2.83
C GLY A 134 -3.49 -25.66 -2.79
N GLU A 135 -2.87 -24.49 -2.92
CA GLU A 135 -1.45 -24.36 -3.28
C GLU A 135 -0.51 -24.38 -2.07
N GLY A 136 0.80 -24.27 -2.32
CA GLY A 136 1.78 -24.02 -1.26
C GLY A 136 1.47 -22.67 -0.61
N LYS A 137 1.07 -22.65 0.66
CA LYS A 137 0.56 -21.46 1.37
C LYS A 137 1.50 -21.06 2.49
N TYR A 138 1.70 -19.77 2.66
CA TYR A 138 2.39 -19.27 3.85
C TYR A 138 2.03 -17.81 4.17
N LEU A 139 2.34 -17.43 5.40
CA LEU A 139 2.51 -16.04 5.83
C LEU A 139 3.72 -15.99 6.74
N GLN A 140 4.66 -15.13 6.40
CA GLN A 140 5.91 -14.97 7.13
C GLN A 140 6.11 -13.50 7.50
N ILE A 141 6.53 -13.27 8.75
CA ILE A 141 7.00 -11.97 9.19
C ILE A 141 8.43 -11.80 8.71
N ARG A 142 8.66 -10.91 7.75
CA ARG A 142 10.01 -10.56 7.29
C ARG A 142 10.70 -9.67 8.31
N ARG A 143 10.01 -8.62 8.77
CA ARG A 143 10.50 -7.68 9.78
C ARG A 143 9.35 -7.22 10.67
N ILE A 144 9.66 -7.02 11.94
CA ILE A 144 8.78 -6.35 12.89
C ILE A 144 9.61 -5.51 13.85
N SER A 145 9.36 -4.21 13.89
CA SER A 145 9.94 -3.31 14.89
C SER A 145 8.86 -2.35 15.37
N GLN A 146 8.80 -2.19 16.69
CA GLN A 146 7.78 -1.43 17.38
C GLN A 146 8.48 -0.53 18.40
N THR A 147 8.32 0.78 18.28
CA THR A 147 9.00 1.74 19.17
C THR A 147 8.01 2.52 20.02
N TYR A 148 8.44 2.87 21.25
CA TYR A 148 7.69 3.60 22.29
C TYR A 148 6.50 2.84 22.87
N ARG A 149 5.59 2.41 22.01
CA ARG A 149 4.39 1.66 22.36
C ARG A 149 4.16 0.60 21.34
N GLU A 150 3.55 -0.46 21.82
CA GLU A 150 3.14 -1.55 20.99
C GLU A 150 1.97 -1.15 20.08
N THR A 151 1.93 -1.72 18.87
CA THR A 151 1.04 -1.32 17.79
C THR A 151 0.41 -2.47 17.02
N VAL A 152 0.98 -3.69 17.07
CA VAL A 152 0.43 -4.87 16.40
C VAL A 152 0.56 -6.14 17.26
N ARG A 153 -0.47 -7.00 17.19
CA ARG A 153 -0.59 -8.30 17.85
C ARG A 153 -1.23 -9.34 16.92
N LYS A 154 -1.07 -10.62 17.30
CA LYS A 154 -1.85 -11.76 16.77
C LYS A 154 -1.89 -11.80 15.22
N ILE A 155 -0.74 -11.59 14.59
CA ILE A 155 -0.56 -11.79 13.15
C ILE A 155 -0.75 -13.28 12.86
N GLY A 156 -1.62 -13.61 11.90
CA GLY A 156 -1.93 -14.99 11.57
C GLY A 156 -2.31 -15.16 10.11
N PHE A 157 -1.80 -16.24 9.50
CA PHE A 157 -2.19 -16.67 8.16
C PHE A 157 -3.69 -16.99 8.09
N ARG A 158 -4.18 -17.65 9.14
CA ARG A 158 -5.60 -17.76 9.47
C ARG A 158 -5.85 -16.85 10.65
N MET A 159 -6.41 -15.67 10.40
CA MET A 159 -6.63 -14.69 11.46
C MET A 159 -7.47 -15.30 12.58
N SER A 160 -7.02 -15.19 13.83
CA SER A 160 -7.81 -15.65 14.97
C SER A 160 -9.08 -14.82 15.10
N CYS A 161 -10.21 -15.50 15.23
CA CYS A 161 -11.56 -14.95 15.21
C CYS A 161 -12.53 -15.86 15.97
N ILE A 162 -13.80 -15.50 16.00
CA ILE A 162 -14.86 -16.20 16.72
C ILE A 162 -15.79 -16.87 15.70
N ALA A 163 -16.05 -18.15 15.87
CA ALA A 163 -17.00 -18.89 15.04
C ALA A 163 -18.44 -18.58 15.48
N ARG A 164 -19.32 -18.23 14.54
CA ARG A 164 -20.77 -18.11 14.76
C ARG A 164 -21.53 -18.83 13.65
N PRO A 165 -22.78 -19.27 13.89
CA PRO A 165 -23.65 -19.70 12.80
C PRO A 165 -24.03 -18.50 11.92
N VAL A 166 -24.32 -18.74 10.64
CA VAL A 166 -24.85 -17.69 9.76
C VAL A 166 -26.28 -17.40 10.17
N ASP A 167 -27.15 -18.41 10.09
CA ASP A 167 -28.57 -18.35 10.47
C ASP A 167 -29.02 -19.52 11.36
N GLY A 168 -28.21 -20.57 11.53
CA GLY A 168 -28.52 -21.73 12.35
C GLY A 168 -29.30 -22.82 11.61
N SER A 169 -29.50 -22.68 10.29
CA SER A 169 -30.16 -23.68 9.45
C SER A 169 -29.32 -24.92 9.19
N LYS A 170 -28.01 -24.88 9.47
CA LYS A 170 -27.07 -25.96 9.15
C LYS A 170 -26.13 -26.25 10.32
N PRO A 171 -25.51 -27.44 10.33
CA PRO A 171 -24.44 -27.71 11.29
C PRO A 171 -23.30 -26.70 11.13
N MET A 172 -22.66 -26.37 12.24
CA MET A 172 -21.44 -25.56 12.22
C MET A 172 -20.34 -26.27 11.41
N TYR A 173 -19.73 -25.53 10.50
CA TYR A 173 -18.65 -26.02 9.65
C TYR A 173 -17.50 -26.63 10.47
N ALA A 174 -16.92 -27.72 9.97
CA ALA A 174 -15.79 -28.45 10.58
C ALA A 174 -16.01 -28.87 12.05
N GLY A 175 -17.27 -28.99 12.50
CA GLY A 175 -17.60 -29.40 13.86
C GLY A 175 -17.35 -28.34 14.94
N TYR A 176 -17.12 -27.07 14.55
CA TYR A 176 -16.97 -25.96 15.50
C TYR A 176 -18.25 -25.73 16.31
N LYS A 177 -18.14 -25.00 17.41
CA LYS A 177 -19.27 -24.51 18.20
C LYS A 177 -19.33 -22.99 18.12
N SER A 178 -20.55 -22.46 18.23
CA SER A 178 -20.75 -21.00 18.33
C SER A 178 -19.99 -20.46 19.55
N GLY A 179 -19.13 -19.48 19.34
CA GLY A 179 -18.27 -18.89 20.36
C GLY A 179 -16.84 -19.42 20.40
N ASP A 180 -16.53 -20.48 19.65
CA ASP A 180 -15.17 -21.01 19.59
C ASP A 180 -14.19 -19.98 19.01
N VAL A 181 -12.99 -19.90 19.60
CA VAL A 181 -11.86 -19.17 19.03
C VAL A 181 -11.21 -20.05 17.97
N VAL A 182 -11.29 -19.62 16.72
CA VAL A 182 -10.82 -20.38 15.54
C VAL A 182 -9.94 -19.51 14.65
N GLY A 183 -9.27 -20.12 13.68
CA GLY A 183 -8.60 -19.41 12.59
C GLY A 183 -9.53 -19.23 11.38
N CYS A 184 -9.64 -18.01 10.85
CA CYS A 184 -10.38 -17.75 9.62
C CYS A 184 -9.70 -18.44 8.44
N SER A 185 -10.42 -19.30 7.74
CA SER A 185 -9.82 -20.07 6.64
C SER A 185 -9.63 -19.27 5.35
N SER A 186 -10.29 -18.13 5.20
CA SER A 186 -10.24 -17.32 3.97
C SER A 186 -9.47 -16.00 4.12
N GLN A 187 -9.12 -15.62 5.35
CA GLN A 187 -8.49 -14.32 5.64
C GLN A 187 -7.27 -14.48 6.53
N SER A 188 -6.18 -13.84 6.12
CA SER A 188 -5.07 -13.50 7.00
C SER A 188 -5.39 -12.20 7.72
N GLY A 189 -4.66 -11.92 8.79
CA GLY A 189 -4.90 -10.69 9.52
C GLY A 189 -4.00 -10.50 10.72
N CYS A 190 -4.24 -9.39 11.39
CA CYS A 190 -3.61 -9.02 12.66
C CYS A 190 -4.55 -8.10 13.44
N TYR A 191 -4.12 -7.71 14.63
CA TYR A 191 -4.82 -6.75 15.46
C TYR A 191 -3.93 -5.53 15.66
N LEU A 192 -4.43 -4.34 15.32
CA LEU A 192 -3.71 -3.07 15.39
C LEU A 192 -4.23 -2.18 16.53
N ARG A 193 -3.34 -1.50 17.24
CA ARG A 193 -3.71 -0.64 18.36
C ARG A 193 -4.58 0.54 17.92
N GLY A 194 -5.66 0.79 18.66
CA GLY A 194 -6.55 1.94 18.45
C GLY A 194 -5.92 3.28 18.81
N GLY A 195 -6.60 4.35 18.45
CA GLY A 195 -6.13 5.73 18.59
C GLY A 195 -5.08 6.16 17.55
N LEU A 196 -4.79 5.34 16.54
CA LEU A 196 -3.62 5.51 15.67
C LEU A 196 -3.97 5.30 14.19
N THR A 197 -3.29 6.05 13.30
CA THR A 197 -3.34 5.86 11.85
C THR A 197 -2.18 4.98 11.37
N TYR A 198 -2.48 4.05 10.47
CA TYR A 198 -1.52 3.15 9.83
C TYR A 198 -1.56 3.29 8.31
N ILE A 199 -0.40 3.14 7.68
CA ILE A 199 -0.24 3.10 6.23
C ILE A 199 0.08 1.67 5.82
N VAL A 200 -0.79 1.11 4.98
CA VAL A 200 -0.58 -0.19 4.36
C VAL A 200 -0.08 0.00 2.93
N LYS A 201 0.97 -0.71 2.56
CA LYS A 201 1.43 -0.82 1.17
C LYS A 201 1.48 -2.29 0.77
N LYS A 202 1.01 -2.62 -0.43
CA LYS A 202 1.00 -4.00 -0.93
C LYS A 202 1.24 -4.09 -2.44
N ASN A 203 1.68 -5.25 -2.93
CA ASN A 203 2.00 -5.45 -4.35
C ASN A 203 0.89 -6.09 -5.19
N TRP A 204 -0.27 -6.42 -4.60
CA TRP A 204 -1.42 -6.98 -5.33
C TRP A 204 -2.65 -6.08 -5.24
N LYS A 205 -3.61 -6.27 -6.16
CA LYS A 205 -4.93 -5.64 -6.09
C LYS A 205 -5.85 -6.43 -5.16
N GLY A 206 -6.55 -5.76 -4.26
CA GLY A 206 -7.39 -6.36 -3.22
C GLY A 206 -7.64 -5.40 -2.07
N ASP A 207 -8.59 -5.69 -1.20
CA ASP A 207 -8.91 -4.79 -0.10
C ASP A 207 -8.21 -5.18 1.19
N ILE A 208 -8.01 -4.17 2.04
CA ILE A 208 -7.63 -4.32 3.44
C ILE A 208 -8.83 -3.88 4.25
N HIS A 209 -9.40 -4.80 5.02
CA HIS A 209 -10.56 -4.55 5.84
C HIS A 209 -10.14 -4.34 7.30
N PHE A 210 -10.92 -3.56 8.03
CA PHE A 210 -10.74 -3.36 9.46
C PHE A 210 -12.08 -2.98 10.10
N SER A 211 -12.19 -3.16 11.41
CA SER A 211 -13.35 -2.70 12.19
C SER A 211 -12.90 -1.81 13.35
N LYS A 212 -13.64 -0.74 13.61
CA LYS A 212 -13.50 0.10 14.81
C LYS A 212 -14.40 -0.35 15.96
N GLU A 213 -15.19 -1.39 15.74
CA GLU A 213 -16.18 -1.85 16.73
C GLU A 213 -15.53 -2.67 17.84
N VAL A 214 -15.96 -2.39 19.08
CA VAL A 214 -15.62 -3.23 20.24
C VAL A 214 -16.45 -4.53 20.22
N GLY A 215 -17.65 -4.47 19.63
CA GLY A 215 -18.50 -5.64 19.40
C GLY A 215 -18.00 -6.54 18.27
N GLU A 216 -18.68 -7.68 18.09
CA GLU A 216 -18.40 -8.61 17.00
C GLU A 216 -18.81 -8.03 15.65
N THR A 217 -17.85 -7.92 14.74
CA THR A 217 -18.04 -7.58 13.32
C THR A 217 -17.78 -8.82 12.48
N GLU A 218 -18.63 -9.05 11.48
CA GLU A 218 -18.40 -10.14 10.54
C GLU A 218 -17.24 -9.82 9.59
N MET A 219 -16.28 -10.73 9.50
CA MET A 219 -15.18 -10.64 8.54
C MET A 219 -15.56 -11.27 7.21
N THR A 220 -16.15 -12.47 7.27
CA THR A 220 -16.53 -13.30 6.12
C THR A 220 -17.39 -14.47 6.60
N ARG A 221 -18.00 -15.18 5.66
CA ARG A 221 -18.86 -16.33 5.95
C ARG A 221 -18.76 -17.42 4.90
N TYR A 222 -19.24 -18.58 5.26
CA TYR A 222 -19.48 -19.72 4.40
C TYR A 222 -20.81 -20.36 4.73
N SER A 223 -21.56 -20.72 3.69
CA SER A 223 -22.79 -21.47 3.80
C SER A 223 -22.85 -22.43 2.61
N GLY A 224 -22.50 -23.69 2.86
CA GLY A 224 -22.55 -24.77 1.87
C GLY A 224 -23.72 -25.72 2.14
N THR A 225 -23.73 -26.87 1.48
CA THR A 225 -24.71 -27.94 1.77
C THR A 225 -24.38 -28.68 3.07
N SER A 226 -23.10 -28.80 3.41
CA SER A 226 -22.60 -29.59 4.55
C SER A 226 -22.38 -28.79 5.85
N GLY A 227 -22.57 -27.47 5.82
CA GLY A 227 -22.45 -26.65 7.02
C GLY A 227 -22.42 -25.16 6.77
N GLU A 228 -22.37 -24.41 7.86
CA GLU A 228 -22.31 -22.96 7.87
C GLU A 228 -21.31 -22.44 8.90
N ILE A 229 -20.77 -21.24 8.66
CA ILE A 229 -19.98 -20.50 9.63
C ILE A 229 -19.88 -19.04 9.16
N LYS A 230 -19.98 -18.09 10.08
CA LYS A 230 -19.44 -16.75 9.91
C LYS A 230 -18.29 -16.55 10.90
N TRP A 231 -17.19 -15.99 10.39
CA TRP A 231 -16.03 -15.64 11.20
C TRP A 231 -16.18 -14.19 11.65
N MET A 232 -16.27 -14.00 12.95
CA MET A 232 -16.44 -12.70 13.58
C MET A 232 -15.15 -12.25 14.24
N ALA A 233 -14.81 -10.97 14.14
CA ALA A 233 -13.73 -10.35 14.89
C ALA A 233 -14.24 -9.19 15.72
N LYS A 234 -13.55 -8.88 16.81
CA LYS A 234 -13.88 -7.77 17.71
C LYS A 234 -12.61 -7.17 18.27
N ALA A 235 -12.70 -5.98 18.85
CA ALA A 235 -11.57 -5.40 19.55
C ALA A 235 -11.28 -6.15 20.87
N TYR A 236 -10.01 -6.18 21.28
CA TYR A 236 -9.57 -6.75 22.55
C TYR A 236 -8.76 -5.73 23.34
N ALA A 237 -8.92 -5.71 24.66
CA ALA A 237 -8.14 -4.82 25.52
C ALA A 237 -6.64 -5.17 25.46
N LEU A 238 -5.75 -4.21 25.75
CA LEU A 238 -4.28 -4.38 25.64
C LEU A 238 -3.73 -5.65 26.30
N ASN A 239 -4.32 -6.05 27.43
CA ASN A 239 -3.87 -7.16 28.26
C ASN A 239 -4.73 -8.43 28.09
N ASP A 240 -5.62 -8.45 27.09
CA ASP A 240 -6.48 -9.60 26.86
C ASP A 240 -5.63 -10.83 26.44
N PRO A 241 -5.76 -11.98 27.12
CA PRO A 241 -5.01 -13.19 26.79
C PRO A 241 -5.19 -13.66 25.34
N PHE A 242 -6.32 -13.31 24.71
CA PHE A 242 -6.56 -13.61 23.30
C PHE A 242 -5.43 -13.08 22.41
N LEU A 243 -4.85 -11.91 22.71
CA LEU A 243 -3.83 -11.27 21.86
C LEU A 243 -2.49 -12.01 21.85
N GLY A 244 -2.28 -12.92 22.81
CA GLY A 244 -1.05 -13.70 22.94
C GLY A 244 0.17 -12.87 23.32
N GLU A 245 1.35 -13.48 23.13
CA GLU A 245 2.62 -12.89 23.53
C GLU A 245 3.04 -11.70 22.67
N ARG A 246 4.02 -10.96 23.20
CA ARG A 246 4.62 -9.86 22.48
C ARG A 246 5.60 -10.36 21.44
N TYR A 247 5.51 -9.80 20.23
CA TYR A 247 6.53 -10.03 19.22
C TYR A 247 7.87 -9.43 19.67
N ALA A 248 8.91 -10.27 19.69
CA ALA A 248 10.27 -9.80 19.79
C ALA A 248 10.62 -8.93 18.56
N GLU A 249 11.41 -7.88 18.76
CA GLU A 249 11.88 -7.07 17.64
C GLU A 249 12.75 -7.91 16.70
N THR A 250 12.41 -7.87 15.41
CA THR A 250 13.17 -8.52 14.34
C THR A 250 13.47 -7.49 13.27
N ARG A 251 14.66 -6.86 13.38
CA ARG A 251 15.10 -5.79 12.47
C ARG A 251 15.75 -6.32 11.19
N ASN A 252 16.32 -7.52 11.25
CA ASN A 252 16.91 -8.19 10.10
C ASN A 252 15.86 -9.05 9.40
N ALA A 253 15.81 -8.97 8.07
CA ALA A 253 14.86 -9.74 7.29
C ALA A 253 15.10 -11.25 7.50
N TYR A 254 14.02 -12.03 7.65
CA TYR A 254 14.02 -13.50 7.69
C TYR A 254 14.67 -14.16 8.92
N GLN A 255 15.12 -13.41 9.93
CA GLN A 255 15.77 -14.01 11.10
C GLN A 255 14.87 -14.89 11.97
N HIS A 256 13.54 -14.68 11.99
CA HIS A 256 12.65 -15.52 12.79
C HIS A 256 12.62 -16.96 12.26
N THR A 257 12.68 -17.14 10.94
CA THR A 257 12.63 -18.47 10.29
C THR A 257 14.03 -19.01 9.96
N ASN A 258 15.02 -18.15 9.72
CA ASN A 258 16.41 -18.59 9.50
C ASN A 258 17.03 -19.25 10.74
N LYS A 259 16.55 -18.92 11.95
CA LYS A 259 16.98 -19.61 13.19
C LYS A 259 16.58 -21.09 13.24
N ASP A 260 15.53 -21.47 12.50
CA ASP A 260 14.99 -22.83 12.49
C ASP A 260 15.49 -23.65 11.28
N LEU A 261 16.12 -23.01 10.29
CA LEU A 261 16.56 -23.63 9.03
C LEU A 261 18.08 -23.82 8.92
N TYR A 262 18.87 -23.15 9.77
CA TYR A 262 20.32 -23.29 9.79
C TYR A 262 20.78 -23.68 11.19
N GLU A 263 21.67 -24.67 11.26
CA GLU A 263 22.33 -25.10 12.48
C GLU A 263 22.95 -23.87 13.18
N PRO A 264 22.77 -23.69 14.50
CA PRO A 264 23.48 -22.64 15.21
C PRO A 264 24.98 -22.81 14.98
N LYS A 265 25.68 -21.73 14.62
CA LYS A 265 27.14 -21.77 14.62
C LYS A 265 27.61 -22.14 16.02
N SER A 266 28.38 -23.22 16.09
CA SER A 266 29.18 -23.61 17.25
C SER A 266 30.16 -22.52 17.67
#